data_AF-A0A354UDE5-F1
#
_entry.id   AF-A0A354UDE5-F1
#
_cell.length_a   1.000
_cell.length_b   1.000
_cell.length_c   1.000
_cell.angle_alpha   90.00
_cell.angle_beta   90.00
_cell.angle_gamma   90.00
#
_symmetry.space_group_name_H-M   'P 1'
#
loop_
_entity.id
_entity.type
_entity.pdbx_description
1 polymer ?
#
loop_
_entity_poly.entity_id
_entity_poly.type
_entity_poly.pdbx_seq_one_letter_code
_entity_poly.pdbx_strand_id
1 'polypeptide(L)'
;MKLAKIITAIILSLACLFTAIGCNNKKGNSKNETATTYLAIDINPSVELTLDENEKVLSVKALNDDGKVLLFKADVVGDSVTQATETLANLAVELGFITDLNNGISLSVIGDNEDEIFNKVKVKFEEKSGVKVEADVKITLSKELENLKNKYPDNQAIQSLTLNKLRLIKSAMEKDATLTIEVAVTMDVKELIEIIKKYDKIIEDLDDDTEDLIEKIEKEYEIKEKELLDSCFDVVDLAKSTSLKLLRNAYEYFENLEDDELDKYEIVILTDEQVKTIAEKINIATEEINSFIERCKNANGDITLDSLEDEIDRIYRNLSPSEREAFEDLYDDLDDYLEDLEEAITVPEKVKTEIIEKLNTLKDYLTETLPDVGTIEDLEDYIEEVAETLEEKVEQLEKDLEDYIEKNKTLKKAYENKKAEIKAELENIKAQKQQEIEKAKQDYKNKMEQIISERKNK
;
A
#
# COMPACT_ATOMS: atom_id res chain seq x y z
N MET A 1 44.75 2.57 -28.45
CA MET A 1 45.58 2.45 -27.22
C MET A 1 45.01 3.24 -26.03
N LYS A 2 44.42 4.44 -26.22
CA LYS A 2 43.67 5.14 -25.15
C LYS A 2 42.36 4.42 -24.76
N LEU A 3 41.56 4.00 -25.74
CA LEU A 3 40.30 3.26 -25.53
C LEU A 3 40.48 1.98 -24.69
N ALA A 4 41.47 1.15 -25.02
CA ALA A 4 41.76 -0.10 -24.30
C ALA A 4 42.23 0.13 -22.85
N LYS A 5 42.95 1.22 -22.57
CA LYS A 5 43.39 1.57 -21.20
C LYS A 5 42.26 2.15 -20.34
N ILE A 6 41.27 2.80 -20.97
CA ILE A 6 40.06 3.33 -20.30
C ILE A 6 39.11 2.18 -19.95
N ILE A 7 38.91 1.22 -20.87
CA ILE A 7 38.14 -0.02 -20.61
C ILE A 7 38.74 -0.83 -19.45
N THR A 8 40.06 -0.85 -19.31
CA THR A 8 40.73 -1.56 -18.21
C THR A 8 40.56 -0.86 -16.84
N ALA A 9 40.30 0.45 -16.84
CA ALA A 9 40.09 1.23 -15.61
C ALA A 9 38.66 1.10 -15.06
N ILE A 10 37.66 1.01 -15.95
CA ILE A 10 36.24 0.75 -15.61
C ILE A 10 36.06 -0.65 -15.01
N ILE A 11 36.90 -1.61 -15.41
CA ILE A 11 36.86 -3.00 -14.92
C ILE A 11 37.39 -3.14 -13.47
N LEU A 12 38.18 -2.18 -12.97
CA LEU A 12 38.91 -2.33 -11.69
C LEU A 12 38.26 -1.66 -10.46
N SER A 13 37.23 -0.82 -10.62
CA SER A 13 36.73 0.06 -9.53
C SER A 13 35.55 -0.48 -8.70
N LEU A 14 35.04 -1.68 -8.97
CA LEU A 14 33.85 -2.23 -8.27
C LEU A 14 34.13 -3.42 -7.34
N ALA A 15 35.40 -3.80 -7.14
CA ALA A 15 35.75 -4.96 -6.34
C ALA A 15 36.19 -4.57 -4.92
N CYS A 16 35.27 -4.42 -3.96
CA CYS A 16 35.54 -4.62 -2.52
C CYS A 16 34.27 -4.67 -1.65
N LEU A 17 34.29 -5.61 -0.68
CA LEU A 17 33.35 -5.88 0.43
C LEU A 17 32.11 -6.70 0.03
N PHE A 18 31.69 -7.79 0.70
CA PHE A 18 31.71 -8.12 2.12
C PHE A 18 31.96 -9.62 2.38
N THR A 19 32.48 -9.95 3.56
CA THR A 19 32.81 -11.32 4.00
C THR A 19 31.86 -11.87 5.07
N ALA A 20 31.36 -13.08 4.78
CA ALA A 20 31.12 -14.24 5.66
C ALA A 20 30.02 -14.20 6.75
N ILE A 21 29.10 -15.18 6.70
CA ILE A 21 28.81 -16.23 7.72
C ILE A 21 27.78 -17.20 7.09
N GLY A 22 27.85 -18.51 7.40
CA GLY A 22 27.07 -19.55 6.71
C GLY A 22 26.30 -20.56 7.56
N CYS A 23 25.71 -21.51 6.81
CA CYS A 23 25.26 -22.88 7.12
C CYS A 23 23.82 -23.16 7.63
N ASN A 24 23.00 -23.64 6.67
CA ASN A 24 22.27 -24.93 6.58
C ASN A 24 20.85 -25.19 7.17
N ASN A 25 19.91 -25.44 6.24
CA ASN A 25 19.08 -26.66 6.03
C ASN A 25 17.52 -26.59 6.13
N LYS A 26 16.92 -26.67 4.92
CA LYS A 26 15.79 -27.51 4.42
C LYS A 26 14.31 -27.08 4.61
N LYS A 27 13.68 -26.89 3.44
CA LYS A 27 12.33 -26.42 3.08
C LYS A 27 11.26 -27.54 2.94
N GLY A 28 9.98 -27.14 2.90
CA GLY A 28 8.86 -27.89 2.30
C GLY A 28 7.77 -26.94 1.73
N ASN A 29 7.30 -27.21 0.50
CA ASN A 29 6.35 -26.42 -0.33
C ASN A 29 4.86 -26.79 -0.13
N SER A 30 3.95 -25.83 -0.37
CA SER A 30 2.51 -26.02 -0.66
C SER A 30 2.14 -25.51 -2.08
N LYS A 31 1.00 -25.96 -2.64
CA LYS A 31 0.60 -25.93 -4.06
C LYS A 31 -0.48 -24.85 -4.33
N ASN A 32 -0.60 -24.40 -5.60
CA ASN A 32 -1.60 -23.43 -6.08
C ASN A 32 -3.06 -23.91 -5.95
N GLU A 33 -3.84 -23.31 -5.05
CA GLU A 33 -5.32 -23.39 -4.98
C GLU A 33 -5.96 -22.13 -5.63
N THR A 34 -7.26 -22.10 -5.91
CA THR A 34 -7.96 -20.96 -6.58
C THR A 34 -8.97 -20.34 -5.62
N ALA A 35 -8.94 -19.02 -5.46
CA ALA A 35 -9.88 -18.28 -4.60
C ALA A 35 -11.14 -17.87 -5.36
N THR A 36 -12.29 -18.07 -4.73
CA THR A 36 -13.62 -17.89 -5.34
C THR A 36 -14.53 -16.94 -4.57
N THR A 37 -14.23 -16.68 -3.30
CA THR A 37 -15.07 -15.84 -2.43
C THR A 37 -14.21 -14.93 -1.57
N TYR A 38 -14.62 -13.68 -1.44
CA TYR A 38 -14.08 -12.69 -0.51
C TYR A 38 -15.07 -12.47 0.64
N LEU A 39 -14.53 -12.34 1.84
CA LEU A 39 -15.26 -12.14 3.07
C LEU A 39 -14.57 -11.06 3.88
N ALA A 40 -15.29 -10.04 4.30
CA ALA A 40 -14.77 -9.04 5.23
C ALA A 40 -15.67 -8.89 6.46
N ILE A 41 -15.02 -8.74 7.61
CA ILE A 41 -15.66 -8.70 8.93
C ILE A 41 -15.16 -7.46 9.66
N ASP A 42 -16.06 -6.54 9.99
CA ASP A 42 -15.76 -5.34 10.76
C ASP A 42 -16.42 -5.41 12.14
N ILE A 43 -15.58 -5.61 13.14
CA ILE A 43 -15.91 -5.49 14.57
C ILE A 43 -15.34 -4.18 15.12
N ASN A 44 -14.35 -3.59 14.43
CA ASN A 44 -13.28 -2.77 15.02
C ASN A 44 -12.58 -3.58 16.13
N PRO A 45 -11.87 -4.66 15.76
CA PRO A 45 -10.98 -4.87 14.60
C PRO A 45 -11.65 -5.17 13.26
N SER A 46 -10.97 -4.88 12.16
CA SER A 46 -11.43 -5.15 10.78
C SER A 46 -10.50 -6.15 10.08
N VAL A 47 -11.05 -7.19 9.44
CA VAL A 47 -10.29 -8.26 8.78
C VAL A 47 -10.97 -8.72 7.48
N GLU A 48 -10.18 -9.24 6.55
CA GLU A 48 -10.66 -9.87 5.31
C GLU A 48 -10.09 -11.27 5.12
N LEU A 49 -10.82 -12.12 4.40
CA LEU A 49 -10.50 -13.50 4.09
C LEU A 49 -10.82 -13.78 2.61
N THR A 50 -9.99 -14.59 1.96
CA THR A 50 -10.38 -15.25 0.71
C THR A 50 -10.66 -16.73 0.96
N LEU A 51 -11.63 -17.29 0.25
CA LEU A 51 -12.05 -18.68 0.38
C LEU A 51 -11.92 -19.41 -0.96
N ASP A 52 -11.63 -20.71 -0.89
CA ASP A 52 -11.70 -21.62 -2.05
C ASP A 52 -13.15 -22.03 -2.36
N GLU A 53 -13.30 -22.81 -3.44
CA GLU A 53 -14.60 -23.38 -3.87
C GLU A 53 -15.27 -24.30 -2.82
N ASN A 54 -14.51 -24.74 -1.80
CA ASN A 54 -14.98 -25.57 -0.69
C ASN A 54 -15.21 -24.76 0.60
N GLU A 55 -15.28 -23.43 0.51
CA GLU A 55 -15.43 -22.50 1.64
C GLU A 55 -14.28 -22.59 2.66
N LYS A 56 -13.11 -23.05 2.24
CA LYS A 56 -11.91 -23.05 3.09
C LYS A 56 -11.17 -21.74 2.94
N VAL A 57 -10.68 -21.22 4.05
CA VAL A 57 -9.86 -20.01 4.05
C VAL A 57 -8.56 -20.29 3.31
N LEU A 58 -8.31 -19.53 2.26
CA LEU A 58 -7.06 -19.51 1.51
C LEU A 58 -6.12 -18.43 1.98
N SER A 59 -6.67 -17.29 2.43
CA SER A 59 -5.89 -16.13 2.84
C SER A 59 -6.66 -15.34 3.91
N VAL A 60 -5.94 -14.61 4.76
CA VAL A 60 -6.53 -13.71 5.78
C VAL A 60 -5.63 -12.51 6.06
N LYS A 61 -6.20 -11.30 6.02
CA LYS A 61 -5.49 -10.02 6.20
C LYS A 61 -6.22 -9.14 7.23
N ALA A 62 -5.44 -8.35 7.97
CA ALA A 62 -5.95 -7.29 8.83
C ALA A 62 -6.18 -6.01 8.02
N LEU A 63 -7.35 -5.39 8.17
CA LEU A 63 -7.70 -4.13 7.53
C LEU A 63 -7.41 -2.90 8.39
N ASN A 64 -7.16 -3.09 9.69
CA ASN A 64 -6.69 -2.03 10.58
C ASN A 64 -5.75 -2.59 11.66
N ASP A 65 -5.17 -1.71 12.48
CA ASP A 65 -4.18 -2.11 13.50
C ASP A 65 -4.77 -3.07 14.55
N ASP A 66 -6.02 -2.87 14.96
CA ASP A 66 -6.72 -3.80 15.84
C ASP A 66 -6.92 -5.17 15.15
N GLY A 67 -7.16 -5.17 13.84
CA GLY A 67 -7.16 -6.36 12.98
C GLY A 67 -5.85 -7.13 13.07
N LYS A 68 -4.70 -6.46 13.11
CA LYS A 68 -3.38 -7.12 13.24
C LYS A 68 -3.26 -7.82 14.59
N VAL A 69 -3.78 -7.20 15.64
CA VAL A 69 -3.82 -7.77 17.00
C VAL A 69 -4.72 -9.00 17.06
N LEU A 70 -5.91 -8.96 16.45
CA LEU A 70 -6.82 -10.11 16.33
C LEU A 70 -6.16 -11.23 15.51
N LEU A 71 -5.63 -10.83 14.35
CA LEU A 71 -4.79 -11.56 13.39
C LEU A 71 -3.79 -12.47 14.08
N PHE A 72 -3.03 -11.89 14.99
CA PHE A 72 -1.89 -12.55 15.57
C PHE A 72 -2.23 -13.88 16.29
N LYS A 73 -3.44 -14.02 16.84
CA LYS A 73 -3.89 -15.24 17.56
C LYS A 73 -4.73 -16.22 16.74
N ALA A 74 -5.21 -15.83 15.56
CA ALA A 74 -6.29 -16.56 14.88
C ALA A 74 -5.77 -17.51 13.79
N ASP A 75 -5.31 -18.72 14.09
CA ASP A 75 -4.90 -19.64 13.01
C ASP A 75 -6.13 -20.18 12.27
N VAL A 76 -6.45 -19.59 11.13
CA VAL A 76 -7.71 -19.83 10.39
C VAL A 76 -7.50 -20.19 8.92
N VAL A 77 -6.26 -20.16 8.41
CA VAL A 77 -5.98 -20.59 7.03
C VAL A 77 -6.13 -22.10 6.93
N GLY A 78 -6.82 -22.57 5.90
CA GLY A 78 -7.16 -23.97 5.67
C GLY A 78 -8.38 -24.48 6.45
N ASP A 79 -8.86 -23.71 7.43
CA ASP A 79 -10.12 -23.98 8.13
C ASP A 79 -11.32 -23.69 7.21
N SER A 80 -12.45 -24.33 7.48
CA SER A 80 -13.72 -23.90 6.88
C SER A 80 -14.12 -22.51 7.39
N VAL A 81 -14.86 -21.75 6.59
CA VAL A 81 -15.34 -20.40 6.95
C VAL A 81 -16.07 -20.37 8.31
N THR A 82 -16.78 -21.44 8.67
CA THR A 82 -17.48 -21.55 9.97
C THR A 82 -16.50 -21.71 11.14
N GLN A 83 -15.43 -22.50 10.96
CA GLN A 83 -14.39 -22.66 12.00
C GLN A 83 -13.58 -21.38 12.16
N ALA A 84 -13.19 -20.76 11.04
CA ALA A 84 -12.50 -19.48 11.02
C ALA A 84 -13.30 -18.41 11.76
N THR A 85 -14.61 -18.31 11.45
CA THR A 85 -15.53 -17.38 12.09
C THR A 85 -15.65 -17.62 13.60
N GLU A 86 -15.75 -18.89 14.03
CA GLU A 86 -15.79 -19.22 15.46
C GLU A 86 -14.50 -18.78 16.18
N THR A 87 -13.34 -19.01 15.57
CA THR A 87 -12.04 -18.58 16.11
C THR A 87 -11.97 -17.06 16.23
N LEU A 88 -12.34 -16.33 15.17
CA LEU A 88 -12.32 -14.87 15.15
C LEU A 88 -13.29 -14.27 16.18
N ALA A 89 -14.52 -14.78 16.27
CA ALA A 89 -15.51 -14.31 17.23
C ALA A 89 -15.05 -14.53 18.69
N ASN A 90 -14.52 -15.71 19.01
CA ASN A 90 -14.01 -16.01 20.34
C ASN A 90 -12.84 -15.10 20.71
N LEU A 91 -11.92 -14.83 19.77
CA LEU A 91 -10.78 -13.95 20.01
C LEU A 91 -11.20 -12.49 20.16
N ALA A 92 -12.18 -12.02 19.38
CA ALA A 92 -12.71 -10.68 19.52
C ALA A 92 -13.32 -10.44 20.91
N VAL A 93 -14.02 -11.45 21.46
CA VAL A 93 -14.51 -11.43 22.85
C VAL A 93 -13.36 -11.54 23.86
N GLU A 94 -12.43 -12.49 23.69
CA GLU A 94 -11.28 -12.70 24.60
C GLU A 94 -10.41 -11.44 24.72
N LEU A 95 -10.19 -10.74 23.62
CA LEU A 95 -9.33 -9.56 23.53
C LEU A 95 -10.05 -8.26 23.92
N GLY A 96 -11.36 -8.32 24.24
CA GLY A 96 -12.14 -7.18 24.70
C GLY A 96 -12.56 -6.22 23.59
N PHE A 97 -12.53 -6.65 22.34
CA PHE A 97 -13.00 -5.84 21.22
C PHE A 97 -14.53 -5.76 21.16
N ILE A 98 -15.20 -6.81 21.61
CA ILE A 98 -16.67 -6.81 21.75
C ILE A 98 -17.04 -6.42 23.17
N THR A 99 -17.78 -5.33 23.32
CA THR A 99 -18.19 -4.75 24.61
C THR A 99 -19.62 -4.21 24.54
N ASP A 100 -20.19 -3.77 25.67
CA ASP A 100 -21.50 -3.10 25.66
C ASP A 100 -21.53 -1.83 24.79
N LEU A 101 -20.38 -1.18 24.62
CA LEU A 101 -20.21 0.01 23.79
C LEU A 101 -19.83 -0.33 22.34
N ASN A 102 -19.44 -1.58 22.06
CA ASN A 102 -19.07 -2.06 20.72
C ASN A 102 -19.78 -3.38 20.43
N ASN A 103 -21.00 -3.26 19.91
CA ASN A 103 -21.97 -4.35 19.81
C ASN A 103 -22.68 -4.42 18.45
N GLY A 104 -22.00 -3.96 17.40
CA GLY A 104 -22.43 -4.06 16.01
C GLY A 104 -21.30 -4.62 15.16
N ILE A 105 -21.62 -5.66 14.38
CA ILE A 105 -20.67 -6.29 13.44
C ILE A 105 -21.19 -6.05 12.02
N SER A 106 -20.34 -5.51 11.15
CA SER A 106 -20.61 -5.45 9.70
C SER A 106 -19.93 -6.62 8.99
N LEU A 107 -20.65 -7.21 8.05
CA LEU A 107 -20.23 -8.39 7.30
C LEU A 107 -20.45 -8.14 5.80
N SER A 108 -19.39 -8.27 5.01
CA SER A 108 -19.44 -8.18 3.54
C SER A 108 -18.99 -9.50 2.94
N VAL A 109 -19.76 -10.06 2.01
CA VAL A 109 -19.41 -11.29 1.28
C VAL A 109 -19.60 -11.02 -0.20
N ILE A 110 -18.68 -11.47 -1.04
CA ILE A 110 -18.81 -11.40 -2.50
C ILE A 110 -18.11 -12.58 -3.17
N GLY A 111 -18.75 -13.20 -4.14
CA GLY A 111 -18.21 -14.35 -4.89
C GLY A 111 -19.16 -15.54 -4.93
N ASP A 112 -18.62 -16.76 -4.95
CA ASP A 112 -19.44 -17.96 -5.00
C ASP A 112 -20.19 -18.16 -3.67
N ASN A 113 -21.47 -18.56 -3.74
CA ASN A 113 -22.35 -18.87 -2.60
C ASN A 113 -22.52 -17.75 -1.55
N GLU A 114 -22.49 -16.49 -1.99
CA GLU A 114 -22.57 -15.28 -1.14
C GLU A 114 -23.61 -15.35 -0.01
N ASP A 115 -24.89 -15.56 -0.35
CA ASP A 115 -26.00 -15.62 0.62
C ASP A 115 -25.82 -16.75 1.65
N GLU A 116 -25.32 -17.90 1.23
CA GLU A 116 -25.13 -19.05 2.11
C GLU A 116 -23.99 -18.80 3.10
N ILE A 117 -22.86 -18.28 2.61
CA ILE A 117 -21.69 -17.95 3.42
C ILE A 117 -22.03 -16.82 4.39
N PHE A 118 -22.70 -15.77 3.92
CA PHE A 118 -23.17 -14.67 4.78
C PHE A 118 -23.99 -15.21 5.95
N ASN A 119 -24.99 -16.05 5.69
CA ASN A 119 -25.84 -16.60 6.75
C ASN A 119 -25.07 -17.52 7.71
N LYS A 120 -24.13 -18.34 7.21
CA LYS A 120 -23.26 -19.18 8.06
C LYS A 120 -22.42 -18.34 9.01
N VAL A 121 -21.75 -17.31 8.48
CA VAL A 121 -20.88 -16.42 9.26
C VAL A 121 -21.70 -15.62 10.26
N LYS A 122 -22.82 -15.04 9.82
CA LYS A 122 -23.76 -14.29 10.65
C LYS A 122 -24.18 -15.08 11.88
N VAL A 123 -24.79 -16.24 11.68
CA VAL A 123 -25.30 -17.08 12.78
C VAL A 123 -24.17 -17.45 13.74
N LYS A 124 -23.00 -17.81 13.19
CA LYS A 124 -21.86 -18.22 14.02
C LYS A 124 -21.31 -17.08 14.86
N PHE A 125 -21.21 -15.87 14.31
CA PHE A 125 -20.80 -14.69 15.07
C PHE A 125 -21.82 -14.38 16.17
N GLU A 126 -23.11 -14.24 15.82
CA GLU A 126 -24.17 -13.93 16.79
C GLU A 126 -24.23 -14.95 17.94
N GLU A 127 -24.03 -16.24 17.66
CA GLU A 127 -23.96 -17.31 18.66
C GLU A 127 -22.79 -17.16 19.65
N LYS A 128 -21.65 -16.62 19.19
CA LYS A 128 -20.40 -16.58 19.97
C LYS A 128 -20.17 -15.25 20.68
N SER A 129 -20.53 -14.15 20.03
CA SER A 129 -20.37 -12.81 20.57
C SER A 129 -21.61 -12.32 21.33
N GLY A 130 -22.80 -12.86 21.04
CA GLY A 130 -24.06 -12.31 21.53
C GLY A 130 -24.42 -10.94 20.91
N VAL A 131 -23.71 -10.55 19.84
CA VAL A 131 -23.82 -9.27 19.15
C VAL A 131 -24.48 -9.44 17.80
N LYS A 132 -25.33 -8.48 17.40
CA LYS A 132 -26.02 -8.47 16.12
C LYS A 132 -25.03 -8.28 14.96
N VAL A 133 -25.24 -9.05 13.90
CA VAL A 133 -24.48 -8.95 12.66
C VAL A 133 -25.38 -8.44 11.53
N GLU A 134 -24.91 -7.42 10.82
CA GLU A 134 -25.61 -6.80 9.70
C GLU A 134 -24.72 -6.78 8.45
N ALA A 135 -25.36 -6.74 7.28
CA ALA A 135 -24.65 -6.65 6.01
C ALA A 135 -24.26 -5.19 5.76
N ASP A 136 -22.99 -4.97 5.40
CA ASP A 136 -22.56 -3.79 4.64
C ASP A 136 -22.87 -2.45 5.31
N VAL A 137 -22.61 -2.37 6.61
CA VAL A 137 -22.86 -1.18 7.42
C VAL A 137 -21.54 -0.43 7.63
N LYS A 138 -21.16 0.37 6.64
CA LYS A 138 -20.04 1.33 6.71
C LYS A 138 -20.47 2.64 6.04
N ILE A 139 -20.51 3.73 6.80
CA ILE A 139 -20.94 5.02 6.26
C ILE A 139 -19.86 5.61 5.36
N THR A 140 -18.59 5.48 5.77
CA THR A 140 -17.42 5.97 5.02
C THR A 140 -17.38 5.36 3.62
N LEU A 141 -17.42 4.03 3.54
CA LEU A 141 -17.42 3.31 2.26
C LEU A 141 -18.68 3.57 1.43
N SER A 142 -19.83 3.82 2.08
CA SER A 142 -21.08 4.13 1.36
C SER A 142 -21.02 5.49 0.69
N LYS A 143 -20.40 6.47 1.37
CA LYS A 143 -20.22 7.83 0.87
C LYS A 143 -19.12 7.90 -0.18
N GLU A 144 -18.03 7.16 0.02
CA GLU A 144 -17.02 6.96 -1.02
C GLU A 144 -17.64 6.39 -2.33
N LEU A 145 -18.54 5.40 -2.23
CA LEU A 145 -19.24 4.87 -3.39
C LEU A 145 -20.15 5.91 -4.06
N GLU A 146 -20.81 6.76 -3.28
CA GLU A 146 -21.65 7.85 -3.78
C GLU A 146 -20.80 8.90 -4.50
N ASN A 147 -19.71 9.35 -3.88
CA ASN A 147 -18.77 10.32 -4.45
C ASN A 147 -18.12 9.80 -5.72
N LEU A 148 -17.69 8.53 -5.73
CA LEU A 148 -17.17 7.88 -6.94
C LEU A 148 -18.20 7.87 -8.06
N LYS A 149 -19.48 7.59 -7.77
CA LYS A 149 -20.56 7.66 -8.77
C LYS A 149 -20.78 9.09 -9.24
N ASN A 150 -20.68 10.08 -8.38
CA ASN A 150 -20.85 11.49 -8.74
C ASN A 150 -19.69 12.01 -9.60
N LYS A 151 -18.45 11.57 -9.33
CA LYS A 151 -17.23 11.91 -10.11
C LYS A 151 -17.28 11.31 -11.52
N TYR A 152 -17.91 10.14 -11.69
CA TYR A 152 -18.02 9.46 -12.97
C TYR A 152 -19.47 9.19 -13.42
N PRO A 153 -20.26 10.25 -13.70
CA PRO A 153 -21.70 10.12 -13.98
C PRO A 153 -21.98 9.35 -15.28
N ASP A 154 -21.07 9.42 -16.25
CA ASP A 154 -21.19 8.77 -17.56
C ASP A 154 -20.61 7.34 -17.59
N ASN A 155 -19.88 6.93 -16.54
CA ASN A 155 -19.27 5.59 -16.48
C ASN A 155 -20.26 4.56 -15.94
N GLN A 156 -20.92 3.83 -16.84
CA GLN A 156 -21.93 2.83 -16.47
C GLN A 156 -21.43 1.72 -15.54
N ALA A 157 -20.14 1.37 -15.61
CA ALA A 157 -19.55 0.36 -14.74
C ALA A 157 -19.48 0.86 -13.30
N ILE A 158 -19.04 2.12 -13.11
CA ILE A 158 -19.02 2.80 -11.81
C ILE A 158 -20.44 3.04 -11.28
N GLN A 159 -21.38 3.47 -12.13
CA GLN A 159 -22.78 3.65 -11.72
C GLN A 159 -23.43 2.35 -11.20
N SER A 160 -23.02 1.21 -11.74
CA SER A 160 -23.52 -0.11 -11.36
C SER A 160 -22.78 -0.72 -10.16
N LEU A 161 -21.77 -0.04 -9.63
CA LEU A 161 -20.94 -0.55 -8.54
C LEU A 161 -21.74 -0.67 -7.24
N THR A 162 -21.54 -1.79 -6.56
CA THR A 162 -22.11 -2.12 -5.25
C THR A 162 -21.06 -1.95 -4.15
N LEU A 163 -21.47 -1.71 -2.90
CA LEU A 163 -20.56 -1.54 -1.77
C LEU A 163 -19.55 -2.69 -1.65
N ASN A 164 -20.01 -3.94 -1.76
CA ASN A 164 -19.15 -5.13 -1.65
C ASN A 164 -18.13 -5.25 -2.78
N LYS A 165 -18.49 -4.77 -3.97
CA LYS A 165 -17.56 -4.77 -5.11
C LYS A 165 -16.56 -3.62 -4.99
N LEU A 166 -16.97 -2.44 -4.48
CA LEU A 166 -16.02 -1.36 -4.17
C LEU A 166 -15.00 -1.81 -3.13
N ARG A 167 -15.46 -2.45 -2.05
CA ARG A 167 -14.58 -3.02 -1.02
C ARG A 167 -13.57 -3.99 -1.61
N LEU A 168 -14.04 -4.95 -2.41
CA LEU A 168 -13.18 -5.90 -3.11
C LEU A 168 -12.15 -5.22 -4.00
N ILE A 169 -12.55 -4.17 -4.74
CA ILE A 169 -11.65 -3.40 -5.58
C ILE A 169 -10.56 -2.70 -4.75
N LYS A 170 -10.93 -2.02 -3.65
CA LYS A 170 -9.96 -1.37 -2.76
C LYS A 170 -8.94 -2.37 -2.23
N SER A 171 -9.41 -3.53 -1.74
CA SER A 171 -8.54 -4.61 -1.30
C SER A 171 -7.61 -5.10 -2.42
N ALA A 172 -8.06 -5.14 -3.67
CA ALA A 172 -7.22 -5.54 -4.81
C ALA A 172 -6.20 -4.45 -5.20
N MET A 173 -6.58 -3.17 -5.20
CA MET A 173 -5.70 -2.04 -5.51
C MET A 173 -4.59 -1.87 -4.47
N GLU A 174 -4.88 -2.14 -3.19
CA GLU A 174 -3.85 -2.24 -2.15
C GLU A 174 -2.78 -3.31 -2.46
N LYS A 175 -3.10 -4.29 -3.32
CA LYS A 175 -2.19 -5.41 -3.67
C LYS A 175 -1.53 -5.24 -5.04
N ASP A 176 -2.03 -4.31 -5.83
CA ASP A 176 -1.50 -3.98 -7.12
C ASP A 176 -1.62 -2.45 -7.28
N ALA A 177 -0.55 -1.74 -6.88
CA ALA A 177 -0.50 -0.29 -6.95
C ALA A 177 -0.67 0.25 -8.39
N THR A 178 -0.53 -0.60 -9.42
CA THR A 178 -0.77 -0.22 -10.82
C THR A 178 -2.22 -0.36 -11.25
N LEU A 179 -3.08 -0.97 -10.42
CA LEU A 179 -4.49 -1.20 -10.72
C LEU A 179 -5.31 0.06 -10.42
N THR A 180 -5.80 0.74 -11.46
CA THR A 180 -6.68 1.89 -11.29
C THR A 180 -8.15 1.49 -11.09
N ILE A 181 -8.95 2.37 -10.47
CA ILE A 181 -10.38 2.15 -10.23
C ILE A 181 -11.18 1.93 -11.53
N GLU A 182 -10.85 2.66 -12.60
CA GLU A 182 -11.50 2.53 -13.91
C GLU A 182 -11.23 1.19 -14.58
N VAL A 183 -10.07 0.58 -14.31
CA VAL A 183 -9.73 -0.77 -14.76
C VAL A 183 -10.43 -1.79 -13.87
N ALA A 184 -10.26 -1.68 -12.55
CA ALA A 184 -10.75 -2.63 -11.56
C ALA A 184 -12.28 -2.82 -11.59
N VAL A 185 -13.03 -1.74 -11.83
CA VAL A 185 -14.51 -1.80 -11.91
C VAL A 185 -15.00 -2.73 -13.02
N THR A 186 -14.21 -2.89 -14.09
CA THR A 186 -14.51 -3.74 -15.25
C THR A 186 -14.10 -5.20 -15.09
N MET A 187 -13.28 -5.51 -14.07
CA MET A 187 -12.79 -6.87 -13.82
C MET A 187 -13.89 -7.77 -13.25
N ASP A 188 -13.72 -9.07 -13.51
CA ASP A 188 -14.55 -10.10 -12.90
C ASP A 188 -14.19 -10.27 -11.42
N VAL A 189 -15.21 -10.55 -10.58
CA VAL A 189 -15.02 -10.75 -9.13
C VAL A 189 -13.93 -11.78 -8.82
N LYS A 190 -13.84 -12.86 -9.61
CA LYS A 190 -12.81 -13.90 -9.41
C LYS A 190 -11.41 -13.38 -9.73
N GLU A 191 -11.25 -12.50 -10.70
CA GLU A 191 -9.94 -11.90 -11.03
C GLU A 191 -9.48 -10.99 -9.89
N LEU A 192 -10.37 -10.17 -9.35
CA LEU A 192 -10.09 -9.32 -8.19
C LEU A 192 -9.77 -10.16 -6.94
N ILE A 193 -10.51 -11.23 -6.69
CA ILE A 193 -10.24 -12.16 -5.59
C ILE A 193 -8.87 -12.85 -5.75
N GLU A 194 -8.49 -13.22 -6.97
CA GLU A 194 -7.17 -13.80 -7.25
C GLU A 194 -6.02 -12.80 -7.03
N ILE A 195 -6.24 -11.50 -7.29
CA ILE A 195 -5.28 -10.45 -6.93
C ILE A 195 -5.08 -10.41 -5.41
N ILE A 196 -6.17 -10.47 -4.65
CA ILE A 196 -6.16 -10.41 -3.17
C ILE A 196 -5.59 -11.69 -2.54
N LYS A 197 -5.71 -12.84 -3.22
CA LYS A 197 -5.36 -14.16 -2.67
C LYS A 197 -3.93 -14.27 -2.11
N LYS A 198 -3.01 -13.37 -2.47
CA LYS A 198 -1.60 -13.40 -2.07
C LYS A 198 -1.33 -13.18 -0.56
N TYR A 199 -2.20 -13.62 0.38
CA TYR A 199 -2.01 -13.38 1.83
C TYR A 199 -2.31 -14.50 2.89
N ASP A 200 -1.37 -15.39 3.23
CA ASP A 200 -1.12 -15.94 4.60
C ASP A 200 -0.36 -15.04 5.64
N LYS A 201 -1.10 -14.14 6.29
CA LYS A 201 -1.02 -13.79 7.73
C LYS A 201 0.34 -13.37 8.33
N ILE A 202 0.67 -12.07 8.25
CA ILE A 202 1.76 -11.35 8.96
C ILE A 202 3.19 -11.79 8.59
N ILE A 203 3.40 -13.07 8.30
CA ILE A 203 4.66 -13.58 7.74
C ILE A 203 4.81 -13.09 6.30
N GLU A 204 3.73 -12.84 5.55
CA GLU A 204 3.87 -12.20 4.25
C GLU A 204 4.03 -10.69 4.27
N ASP A 205 3.64 -9.95 5.31
CA ASP A 205 4.05 -8.53 5.34
C ASP A 205 5.60 -8.45 5.31
N LEU A 206 6.26 -9.49 5.83
CA LEU A 206 7.70 -9.71 5.69
C LEU A 206 8.11 -10.40 4.37
N ASP A 207 7.21 -11.08 3.64
CA ASP A 207 7.44 -11.49 2.24
C ASP A 207 7.32 -10.30 1.29
N ASP A 208 6.39 -9.38 1.49
CA ASP A 208 6.23 -8.14 0.74
C ASP A 208 7.48 -7.27 0.94
N ASP A 209 7.95 -7.11 2.19
CA ASP A 209 9.28 -6.53 2.47
C ASP A 209 10.40 -7.26 1.70
N THR A 210 10.22 -8.54 1.36
CA THR A 210 11.16 -9.33 0.52
C THR A 210 11.00 -9.07 -0.95
N GLU A 211 9.78 -9.00 -1.47
CA GLU A 211 9.49 -8.63 -2.84
C GLU A 211 10.00 -7.21 -3.10
N ASP A 212 9.75 -6.26 -2.21
CA ASP A 212 10.30 -4.90 -2.23
C ASP A 212 11.84 -4.90 -2.18
N LEU A 213 12.46 -5.77 -1.36
CA LEU A 213 13.92 -5.85 -1.32
C LEU A 213 14.49 -6.43 -2.61
N ILE A 214 13.77 -7.37 -3.21
CA ILE A 214 14.13 -7.99 -4.49
C ILE A 214 13.97 -6.99 -5.62
N GLU A 215 12.89 -6.24 -5.63
CA GLU A 215 12.63 -5.15 -6.55
C GLU A 215 13.72 -4.08 -6.41
N LYS A 216 14.12 -3.72 -5.19
CA LYS A 216 15.28 -2.84 -4.95
C LYS A 216 16.59 -3.41 -5.52
N ILE A 217 16.78 -4.73 -5.50
CA ILE A 217 17.95 -5.38 -6.13
C ILE A 217 17.83 -5.37 -7.66
N GLU A 218 16.63 -5.48 -8.21
CA GLU A 218 16.39 -5.36 -9.66
C GLU A 218 16.55 -3.90 -10.12
N LYS A 219 16.08 -2.92 -9.35
CA LYS A 219 16.36 -1.49 -9.55
C LYS A 219 17.87 -1.22 -9.53
N GLU A 220 18.63 -1.89 -8.64
CA GLU A 220 20.10 -1.83 -8.64
C GLU A 220 20.72 -2.41 -9.94
N TYR A 221 20.13 -3.45 -10.54
CA TYR A 221 20.55 -3.93 -11.86
C TYR A 221 20.42 -2.85 -12.93
N GLU A 222 19.28 -2.19 -12.97
CA GLU A 222 19.01 -1.11 -13.92
C GLU A 222 19.96 0.08 -13.71
N ILE A 223 20.22 0.45 -12.45
CA ILE A 223 21.22 1.47 -12.10
C ILE A 223 22.61 1.08 -12.61
N LYS A 224 23.05 -0.16 -12.37
CA LYS A 224 24.37 -0.64 -12.83
C LYS A 224 24.47 -0.70 -14.35
N GLU A 225 23.37 -1.02 -15.03
CA GLU A 225 23.28 -0.97 -16.48
C GLU A 225 23.39 0.47 -17.00
N LYS A 226 22.68 1.42 -16.38
CA LYS A 226 22.78 2.87 -16.64
C LYS A 226 24.21 3.39 -16.41
N GLU A 227 24.88 3.00 -15.33
CA GLU A 227 26.29 3.36 -15.05
C GLU A 227 27.27 2.81 -16.11
N LEU A 228 27.03 1.58 -16.58
CA LEU A 228 27.81 0.98 -17.67
C LEU A 228 27.58 1.73 -18.99
N LEU A 229 26.32 2.09 -19.26
CA LEU A 229 25.93 2.88 -20.41
C LEU A 229 26.60 4.27 -20.36
N ASP A 230 26.59 4.93 -19.20
CA ASP A 230 27.30 6.20 -18.95
C ASP A 230 28.79 6.11 -19.19
N SER A 231 29.42 5.04 -18.71
CA SER A 231 30.86 4.80 -18.92
C SER A 231 31.18 4.62 -20.41
N CYS A 232 30.25 4.06 -21.18
CA CYS A 232 30.36 4.02 -22.64
C CYS A 232 30.13 5.41 -23.24
N PHE A 233 29.17 6.18 -22.74
CA PHE A 233 28.86 7.50 -23.27
C PHE A 233 29.99 8.50 -23.04
N ASP A 234 30.63 8.50 -21.86
CA ASP A 234 31.79 9.35 -21.53
C ASP A 234 32.93 9.22 -22.56
N VAL A 235 33.07 8.02 -23.15
CA VAL A 235 34.06 7.70 -24.17
C VAL A 235 33.67 8.23 -25.54
N VAL A 236 32.37 8.33 -25.82
CA VAL A 236 31.80 8.75 -27.09
C VAL A 236 31.62 10.26 -27.15
N ASP A 237 30.93 10.81 -26.15
CA ASP A 237 30.58 12.22 -26.02
C ASP A 237 30.38 12.58 -24.54
N LEU A 238 31.47 13.07 -23.92
CA LEU A 238 31.49 13.45 -22.50
C LEU A 238 30.46 14.55 -22.16
N ALA A 239 30.19 15.47 -23.09
CA ALA A 239 29.24 16.55 -22.85
C ALA A 239 27.81 16.00 -22.78
N LYS A 240 27.42 15.19 -23.77
CA LYS A 240 26.12 14.50 -23.75
C LYS A 240 25.97 13.53 -22.57
N SER A 241 27.04 12.82 -22.20
CA SER A 241 27.01 11.95 -21.01
C SER A 241 26.76 12.76 -19.73
N THR A 242 27.38 13.93 -19.60
CA THR A 242 27.16 14.82 -18.45
C THR A 242 25.71 15.32 -18.42
N SER A 243 25.16 15.68 -19.58
CA SER A 243 23.74 16.06 -19.70
C SER A 243 22.80 14.92 -19.33
N LEU A 244 23.05 13.70 -19.82
CA LEU A 244 22.24 12.52 -19.53
C LEU A 244 22.23 12.21 -18.03
N LYS A 245 23.40 12.22 -17.38
CA LYS A 245 23.52 12.00 -15.92
C LYS A 245 22.74 13.03 -15.11
N LEU A 246 22.82 14.30 -15.52
CA LEU A 246 22.07 15.38 -14.88
C LEU A 246 20.57 15.18 -15.04
N LEU A 247 20.10 14.87 -16.25
CA LEU A 247 18.69 14.66 -16.55
C LEU A 247 18.13 13.42 -15.85
N ARG A 248 18.87 12.30 -15.82
CA ARG A 248 18.47 11.11 -15.06
C ARG A 248 18.37 11.38 -13.56
N ASN A 249 19.35 12.08 -12.98
CA ASN A 249 19.30 12.41 -11.56
C ASN A 249 18.17 13.41 -11.23
N ALA A 250 17.74 14.21 -12.20
CA ALA A 250 16.57 15.04 -12.06
C ALA A 250 15.29 14.23 -12.18
N TYR A 251 15.18 13.38 -13.20
CA TYR A 251 14.05 12.49 -13.41
C TYR A 251 13.83 11.64 -12.15
N GLU A 252 14.85 10.89 -11.70
CA GLU A 252 14.77 10.08 -10.47
C GLU A 252 14.39 10.89 -9.24
N TYR A 253 14.81 12.16 -9.16
CA TYR A 253 14.42 13.00 -8.03
C TYR A 253 12.94 13.38 -8.07
N PHE A 254 12.41 13.76 -9.24
CA PHE A 254 11.02 14.17 -9.38
C PHE A 254 10.07 12.97 -9.35
N GLU A 255 10.43 11.89 -10.04
CA GLU A 255 9.68 10.63 -10.09
C GLU A 255 9.44 10.02 -8.71
N ASN A 256 10.42 10.13 -7.79
CA ASN A 256 10.31 9.56 -6.45
C ASN A 256 10.02 10.64 -5.40
N LEU A 257 9.73 11.90 -5.79
CA LEU A 257 9.60 13.00 -4.83
C LEU A 257 8.37 12.85 -3.92
N GLU A 258 7.31 12.29 -4.48
CA GLU A 258 6.06 11.94 -3.79
C GLU A 258 6.38 10.94 -2.66
N ASP A 259 6.68 9.69 -3.02
CA ASP A 259 7.07 8.61 -2.11
C ASP A 259 8.18 8.98 -1.12
N ASP A 260 9.25 9.62 -1.59
CA ASP A 260 10.45 9.86 -0.77
C ASP A 260 10.28 11.03 0.19
N GLU A 261 9.38 11.98 -0.06
CA GLU A 261 9.28 13.21 0.73
C GLU A 261 7.86 13.74 0.96
N LEU A 262 6.94 13.71 -0.02
CA LEU A 262 5.59 14.29 0.12
C LEU A 262 4.65 13.46 0.99
N ASP A 263 4.63 12.13 0.85
CA ASP A 263 3.79 11.20 1.65
C ASP A 263 3.91 11.44 3.16
N LYS A 264 5.09 11.87 3.61
CA LYS A 264 5.38 12.16 5.02
C LYS A 264 4.51 13.28 5.58
N TYR A 265 3.97 14.13 4.71
CA TYR A 265 3.17 15.29 5.05
C TYR A 265 1.68 15.06 4.74
N GLU A 266 1.33 14.03 3.97
CA GLU A 266 -0.05 13.66 3.65
C GLU A 266 -0.83 13.10 4.85
N ILE A 267 -0.12 12.50 5.82
CA ILE A 267 -0.78 12.00 7.03
C ILE A 267 -1.30 13.19 7.85
N VAL A 268 -2.60 13.46 7.71
CA VAL A 268 -3.30 14.48 8.48
C VAL A 268 -3.42 14.05 9.94
N ILE A 269 -2.57 14.62 10.79
CA ILE A 269 -2.71 14.49 12.25
C ILE A 269 -3.69 15.57 12.73
N LEU A 270 -4.89 15.13 13.10
CA LEU A 270 -5.95 16.00 13.57
C LEU A 270 -5.67 16.48 15.00
N THR A 271 -5.83 17.78 15.21
CA THR A 271 -5.81 18.39 16.53
C THR A 271 -7.11 18.12 17.29
N ASP A 272 -7.06 18.13 18.63
CA ASP A 272 -8.25 18.00 19.47
C ASP A 272 -9.37 19.00 19.09
N GLU A 273 -9.04 20.20 18.60
CA GLU A 273 -10.06 21.19 18.19
C GLU A 273 -10.71 20.83 16.84
N GLN A 274 -9.95 20.26 15.90
CA GLN A 274 -10.52 19.72 14.66
C GLN A 274 -11.42 18.53 14.98
N VAL A 275 -10.96 17.58 15.81
CA VAL A 275 -11.77 16.43 16.23
C VAL A 275 -13.02 16.86 17.00
N LYS A 276 -12.93 17.92 17.80
CA LYS A 276 -14.10 18.51 18.47
C LYS A 276 -15.09 19.14 17.49
N THR A 277 -14.61 19.84 16.46
CA THR A 277 -15.46 20.37 15.38
C THR A 277 -16.19 19.25 14.65
N ILE A 278 -15.49 18.15 14.39
CA ILE A 278 -16.05 16.93 13.78
C ILE A 278 -17.11 16.31 14.69
N ALA A 279 -16.80 16.15 15.98
CA ALA A 279 -17.74 15.63 16.97
C ALA A 279 -19.03 16.47 17.05
N GLU A 280 -18.92 17.80 16.94
CA GLU A 280 -20.07 18.71 16.88
C GLU A 280 -20.90 18.50 15.59
N LYS A 281 -20.24 18.34 14.43
CA LYS A 281 -20.92 18.07 13.13
C LYS A 281 -21.74 16.77 13.15
N ILE A 282 -21.22 15.71 13.77
CA ILE A 282 -21.94 14.43 13.93
C ILE A 282 -22.77 14.34 15.23
N ASN A 283 -23.09 15.49 15.86
CA ASN A 283 -23.96 15.59 17.03
C ASN A 283 -23.55 14.75 18.26
N ILE A 284 -22.25 14.56 18.49
CA ILE A 284 -21.75 13.97 19.75
C ILE A 284 -22.07 14.91 20.91
N ALA A 285 -22.65 14.36 21.99
CA ALA A 285 -23.00 15.13 23.18
C ALA A 285 -21.75 15.79 23.79
N THR A 286 -21.87 17.04 24.25
CA THR A 286 -20.73 17.83 24.76
C THR A 286 -19.97 17.13 25.87
N GLU A 287 -20.66 16.41 26.76
CA GLU A 287 -20.07 15.61 27.83
C GLU A 287 -19.30 14.37 27.35
N GLU A 288 -19.54 13.90 26.13
CA GLU A 288 -18.92 12.70 25.55
C GLU A 288 -17.73 13.01 24.62
N ILE A 289 -17.54 14.28 24.22
CA ILE A 289 -16.48 14.70 23.28
C ILE A 289 -15.10 14.21 23.70
N ASN A 290 -14.73 14.36 24.97
CA ASN A 290 -13.41 13.88 25.44
C ASN A 290 -13.27 12.36 25.29
N SER A 291 -14.35 11.61 25.51
CA SER A 291 -14.33 10.16 25.35
C SER A 291 -14.30 9.77 23.87
N PHE A 292 -14.91 10.56 22.99
CA PHE A 292 -14.81 10.39 21.54
C PHE A 292 -13.38 10.63 21.04
N ILE A 293 -12.74 11.73 21.45
CA ILE A 293 -11.34 12.03 21.15
C ILE A 293 -10.42 10.87 21.57
N GLU A 294 -10.59 10.34 22.80
CA GLU A 294 -9.76 9.21 23.25
C GLU A 294 -9.99 7.92 22.44
N ARG A 295 -11.18 7.70 21.87
CA ARG A 295 -11.47 6.54 21.03
C ARG A 295 -10.99 6.69 19.58
N CYS A 296 -10.84 7.93 19.10
CA CYS A 296 -10.26 8.20 17.79
C CYS A 296 -8.73 7.99 17.77
N LYS A 297 -8.08 7.75 18.92
CA LYS A 297 -6.63 7.54 18.95
C LYS A 297 -6.27 6.14 18.45
N ASN A 298 -5.34 6.08 17.51
CA ASN A 298 -4.74 4.83 17.06
C ASN A 298 -3.78 4.23 18.11
N ALA A 299 -3.15 3.09 17.78
CA ALA A 299 -2.23 2.39 18.66
C ALA A 299 -0.99 3.20 19.08
N ASN A 300 -0.63 4.23 18.30
CA ASN A 300 0.48 5.15 18.57
C ASN A 300 0.06 6.36 19.43
N GLY A 301 -1.24 6.58 19.60
CA GLY A 301 -1.81 7.68 20.38
C GLY A 301 -2.14 8.93 19.56
N ASP A 302 -1.97 8.87 18.24
CA ASP A 302 -2.30 9.94 17.29
C ASP A 302 -3.74 9.79 16.78
N ILE A 303 -4.33 10.88 16.28
CA ILE A 303 -5.63 10.87 15.60
C ILE A 303 -5.40 11.24 14.13
N THR A 304 -5.49 10.23 13.27
CA THR A 304 -5.48 10.36 11.81
C THR A 304 -6.90 10.36 11.25
N LEU A 305 -7.08 10.75 9.98
CA LEU A 305 -8.36 10.60 9.27
C LEU A 305 -8.86 9.15 9.35
N ASP A 306 -8.02 8.15 9.02
CA ASP A 306 -8.38 6.73 9.14
C ASP A 306 -8.92 6.33 10.52
N SER A 307 -8.22 6.75 11.58
CA SER A 307 -8.59 6.37 12.94
C SER A 307 -9.87 7.06 13.43
N LEU A 308 -10.15 8.26 12.90
CA LEU A 308 -11.39 8.97 13.11
C LEU A 308 -12.53 8.29 12.34
N GLU A 309 -12.31 7.96 11.07
CA GLU A 309 -13.26 7.27 10.22
C GLU A 309 -13.65 5.92 10.81
N ASP A 310 -12.69 5.12 11.30
CA ASP A 310 -12.93 3.85 11.98
C ASP A 310 -13.88 3.98 13.18
N GLU A 311 -13.76 5.08 13.94
CA GLU A 311 -14.64 5.40 15.07
C GLU A 311 -16.02 5.88 14.62
N ILE A 312 -16.11 6.70 13.56
CA ILE A 312 -17.38 7.13 12.96
C ILE A 312 -18.16 5.92 12.43
N ASP A 313 -17.48 5.04 11.73
CA ASP A 313 -18.01 3.79 11.21
C ASP A 313 -18.52 2.89 12.34
N ARG A 314 -17.80 2.84 13.47
CA ARG A 314 -18.22 2.11 14.67
C ARG A 314 -19.49 2.70 15.27
N ILE A 315 -19.61 4.03 15.33
CA ILE A 315 -20.83 4.71 15.79
C ILE A 315 -21.99 4.33 14.87
N TYR A 316 -21.83 4.53 13.56
CA TYR A 316 -22.86 4.26 12.55
C TYR A 316 -23.35 2.80 12.59
N ARG A 317 -22.44 1.84 12.77
CA ARG A 317 -22.79 0.42 12.96
C ARG A 317 -23.70 0.16 14.15
N ASN A 318 -23.50 0.89 15.26
CA ASN A 318 -24.26 0.71 16.49
C ASN A 318 -25.61 1.47 16.52
N LEU A 319 -25.86 2.34 15.54
CA LEU A 319 -27.14 3.06 15.40
C LEU A 319 -28.26 2.15 14.90
N SER A 320 -29.50 2.47 15.29
CA SER A 320 -30.69 1.85 14.69
C SER A 320 -30.91 2.32 13.24
N PRO A 321 -31.69 1.59 12.42
CA PRO A 321 -31.93 1.98 11.02
C PRO A 321 -32.48 3.41 10.85
N SER A 322 -33.34 3.89 11.76
CA SER A 322 -33.88 5.25 11.71
C SER A 322 -32.87 6.32 12.15
N GLU A 323 -31.92 5.96 13.01
CA GLU A 323 -30.85 6.87 13.44
C GLU A 323 -29.76 6.99 12.35
N ARG A 324 -29.53 5.92 11.58
CA ARG A 324 -28.59 5.93 10.45
C ARG A 324 -29.01 6.88 9.34
N GLU A 325 -30.29 6.89 8.96
CA GLU A 325 -30.82 7.84 7.97
C GLU A 325 -30.54 9.29 8.38
N ALA A 326 -30.74 9.62 9.66
CA ALA A 326 -30.42 10.95 10.19
C ALA A 326 -28.92 11.21 10.30
N PHE A 327 -28.11 10.16 10.50
CA PHE A 327 -26.65 10.27 10.59
C PHE A 327 -26.00 10.46 9.22
N GLU A 328 -26.56 9.86 8.16
CA GLU A 328 -26.11 10.04 6.78
C GLU A 328 -26.11 11.52 6.38
N ASP A 329 -27.17 12.26 6.69
CA ASP A 329 -27.26 13.71 6.45
C ASP A 329 -26.16 14.50 7.21
N LEU A 330 -25.80 14.07 8.42
CA LEU A 330 -24.72 14.70 9.20
C LEU A 330 -23.34 14.35 8.66
N TYR A 331 -23.21 13.14 8.13
CA TYR A 331 -21.97 12.68 7.53
C TYR A 331 -21.72 13.43 6.21
N ASP A 332 -22.74 13.74 5.41
CA ASP A 332 -22.58 14.56 4.20
C ASP A 332 -21.94 15.92 4.51
N ASP A 333 -22.43 16.61 5.54
CA ASP A 333 -21.84 17.88 5.99
C ASP A 333 -20.42 17.71 6.60
N LEU A 334 -20.06 16.49 7.01
CA LEU A 334 -18.75 16.15 7.54
C LEU A 334 -17.77 15.78 6.42
N ASP A 335 -18.22 15.04 5.41
CA ASP A 335 -17.40 14.51 4.32
C ASP A 335 -16.69 15.64 3.57
N ASP A 336 -17.43 16.68 3.17
CA ASP A 336 -16.87 17.91 2.58
C ASP A 336 -15.78 18.54 3.47
N TYR A 337 -15.96 18.49 4.81
CA TYR A 337 -14.99 19.04 5.75
C TYR A 337 -13.76 18.14 5.93
N LEU A 338 -13.91 16.82 5.77
CA LEU A 338 -12.78 15.89 5.81
C LEU A 338 -11.95 16.04 4.52
N GLU A 339 -12.59 16.14 3.36
CA GLU A 339 -11.94 16.42 2.07
C GLU A 339 -11.20 17.77 2.11
N ASP A 340 -11.84 18.84 2.61
CA ASP A 340 -11.19 20.14 2.83
C ASP A 340 -9.93 20.04 3.72
N LEU A 341 -9.92 19.12 4.69
CA LEU A 341 -8.78 18.93 5.60
C LEU A 341 -7.62 18.18 4.93
N GLU A 342 -7.93 17.26 4.01
CA GLU A 342 -6.99 16.49 3.22
C GLU A 342 -6.36 17.35 2.11
N GLU A 343 -7.16 18.15 1.39
CA GLU A 343 -6.67 19.04 0.33
C GLU A 343 -5.88 20.25 0.90
N ALA A 344 -6.16 20.68 2.13
CA ALA A 344 -5.52 21.85 2.73
C ALA A 344 -4.07 21.64 3.18
N ILE A 345 -3.48 20.47 2.93
CA ILE A 345 -2.11 20.17 3.34
C ILE A 345 -1.14 21.07 2.57
N THR A 346 -0.55 22.01 3.29
CA THR A 346 0.35 23.00 2.69
C THR A 346 1.71 22.41 2.41
N VAL A 347 2.28 22.74 1.25
CA VAL A 347 3.66 22.37 0.93
C VAL A 347 4.65 23.03 1.90
N PRO A 348 5.53 22.27 2.57
CA PRO A 348 6.57 22.84 3.41
C PRO A 348 7.54 23.72 2.61
N GLU A 349 7.88 24.91 3.13
CA GLU A 349 8.83 25.84 2.47
C GLU A 349 10.21 25.22 2.17
N LYS A 350 10.62 24.24 2.98
CA LYS A 350 11.83 23.45 2.75
C LYS A 350 11.74 22.68 1.43
N VAL A 351 10.62 22.00 1.19
CA VAL A 351 10.36 21.22 -0.02
C VAL A 351 10.33 22.15 -1.25
N LYS A 352 9.60 23.28 -1.16
CA LYS A 352 9.61 24.29 -2.24
C LYS A 352 11.02 24.75 -2.61
N THR A 353 11.85 25.00 -1.61
CA THR A 353 13.24 25.43 -1.82
C THR A 353 14.07 24.36 -2.51
N GLU A 354 13.97 23.10 -2.08
CA GLU A 354 14.70 21.97 -2.66
C GLU A 354 14.31 21.75 -4.13
N ILE A 355 13.03 21.85 -4.45
CA ILE A 355 12.53 21.75 -5.83
C ILE A 355 13.04 22.90 -6.71
N ILE A 356 12.96 24.14 -6.22
CA ILE A 356 13.48 25.31 -6.95
C ILE A 356 14.98 25.16 -7.23
N GLU A 357 15.76 24.71 -6.23
CA GLU A 357 17.19 24.47 -6.42
C GLU A 357 17.43 23.40 -7.49
N LYS A 358 16.67 22.31 -7.46
CA LYS A 358 16.77 21.24 -8.47
C LYS A 358 16.44 21.73 -9.88
N LEU A 359 15.32 22.42 -10.07
CA LEU A 359 14.91 23.00 -11.38
C LEU A 359 15.97 23.97 -11.91
N ASN A 360 16.58 24.78 -11.05
CA ASN A 360 17.64 25.70 -11.45
C ASN A 360 18.89 25.00 -12.01
N THR A 361 19.18 23.76 -11.58
CA THR A 361 20.26 22.97 -12.17
C THR A 361 19.96 22.54 -13.62
N LEU A 362 18.69 22.57 -14.02
CA LEU A 362 18.17 22.05 -15.28
C LEU A 362 17.82 23.13 -16.30
N LYS A 363 17.99 24.42 -15.97
CA LYS A 363 17.60 25.56 -16.83
C LYS A 363 18.12 25.56 -18.28
N ASP A 364 19.19 24.81 -18.54
CA ASP A 364 19.78 24.67 -19.90
C ASP A 364 19.03 23.61 -20.74
N TYR A 365 18.18 22.81 -20.10
CA TYR A 365 17.42 21.69 -20.66
C TYR A 365 15.90 21.84 -20.49
N LEU A 366 15.50 22.53 -19.43
CA LEU A 366 14.15 22.76 -18.96
C LEU A 366 13.87 24.26 -18.90
N THR A 367 12.65 24.66 -19.24
CA THR A 367 12.15 26.03 -19.08
C THR A 367 11.29 26.21 -17.84
N GLU A 368 11.04 25.11 -17.14
CA GLU A 368 10.09 24.99 -16.06
C GLU A 368 10.61 25.70 -14.80
N THR A 369 9.69 26.35 -14.10
CA THR A 369 9.92 26.99 -12.80
C THR A 369 8.79 26.62 -11.88
N LEU A 370 9.06 26.37 -10.60
CA LEU A 370 8.02 26.05 -9.62
C LEU A 370 6.93 27.14 -9.64
N PRO A 371 5.67 26.80 -9.97
CA PRO A 371 4.56 27.74 -9.89
C PRO A 371 4.25 28.12 -8.44
N ASP A 372 3.35 29.10 -8.25
CA ASP A 372 2.83 29.44 -6.93
C ASP A 372 1.83 28.36 -6.48
N VAL A 373 2.35 27.24 -5.98
CA VAL A 373 1.58 26.10 -5.48
C VAL A 373 1.38 26.21 -3.97
N GLY A 374 0.13 26.06 -3.53
CA GLY A 374 -0.27 26.19 -2.13
C GLY A 374 -0.29 24.85 -1.40
N THR A 375 -0.79 23.82 -2.07
CA THR A 375 -1.11 22.49 -1.54
C THR A 375 -0.19 21.42 -2.11
N ILE A 376 -0.14 20.27 -1.45
CA ILE A 376 0.63 19.10 -1.90
C ILE A 376 0.06 18.55 -3.23
N GLU A 377 -1.26 18.45 -3.36
CA GLU A 377 -1.93 18.03 -4.60
C GLU A 377 -1.53 18.89 -5.81
N ASP A 378 -1.59 20.22 -5.71
CA ASP A 378 -1.15 21.15 -6.77
C ASP A 378 0.33 20.95 -7.16
N LEU A 379 1.14 20.49 -6.19
CA LEU A 379 2.56 20.25 -6.39
C LEU A 379 2.82 18.92 -7.10
N GLU A 380 2.05 17.87 -6.81
CA GLU A 380 2.16 16.54 -7.43
C GLU A 380 1.87 16.60 -8.93
N ASP A 381 0.76 17.23 -9.33
CA ASP A 381 0.43 17.47 -10.73
C ASP A 381 1.60 18.13 -11.49
N TYR A 382 2.23 19.12 -10.86
CA TYR A 382 3.37 19.82 -11.44
C TYR A 382 4.64 18.95 -11.49
N ILE A 383 4.88 18.13 -10.47
CA ILE A 383 6.02 17.21 -10.42
C ILE A 383 5.90 16.15 -11.53
N GLU A 384 4.70 15.60 -11.74
CA GLU A 384 4.42 14.61 -12.79
C GLU A 384 4.74 15.19 -14.18
N GLU A 385 4.25 16.39 -14.51
CA GLU A 385 4.56 17.07 -15.77
C GLU A 385 6.08 17.28 -15.99
N VAL A 386 6.80 17.61 -14.92
CA VAL A 386 8.27 17.78 -14.95
C VAL A 386 8.96 16.43 -15.16
N ALA A 387 8.50 15.38 -14.49
CA ALA A 387 9.03 14.01 -14.61
C ALA A 387 8.86 13.47 -16.03
N GLU A 388 7.65 13.57 -16.61
CA GLU A 388 7.38 13.17 -18.01
C GLU A 388 8.32 13.88 -19.00
N THR A 389 8.47 15.20 -18.84
CA THR A 389 9.35 16.00 -19.72
C THR A 389 10.82 15.57 -19.60
N LEU A 390 11.26 15.17 -18.41
CA LEU A 390 12.61 14.68 -18.17
C LEU A 390 12.80 13.27 -18.74
N GLU A 391 11.83 12.39 -18.58
CA GLU A 391 11.83 11.04 -19.12
C GLU A 391 12.03 11.06 -20.64
N GLU A 392 11.22 11.82 -21.39
CA GLU A 392 11.33 11.94 -22.85
C GLU A 392 12.76 12.34 -23.30
N LYS A 393 13.39 13.26 -22.56
CA LYS A 393 14.75 13.73 -22.85
C LYS A 393 15.80 12.67 -22.53
N VAL A 394 15.62 11.94 -21.44
CA VAL A 394 16.50 10.83 -21.03
C VAL A 394 16.44 9.73 -22.07
N GLU A 395 15.25 9.25 -22.42
CA GLU A 395 15.05 8.18 -23.41
C GLU A 395 15.69 8.53 -24.76
N GLN A 396 15.50 9.76 -25.22
CA GLN A 396 16.05 10.20 -26.51
C GLN A 396 17.59 10.20 -26.51
N LEU A 397 18.23 10.57 -25.38
CA LEU A 397 19.69 10.55 -25.25
C LEU A 397 20.26 9.13 -25.08
N GLU A 398 19.55 8.26 -24.37
CA GLU A 398 19.91 6.84 -24.23
C GLU A 398 19.86 6.12 -25.58
N LYS A 399 18.76 6.31 -26.32
CA LYS A 399 18.58 5.74 -27.66
C LYS A 399 19.70 6.17 -28.62
N ASP A 400 20.06 7.45 -28.60
CA ASP A 400 21.17 8.00 -29.40
C ASP A 400 22.49 7.24 -29.15
N LEU A 401 22.75 6.88 -27.89
CA LEU A 401 23.95 6.17 -27.47
C LEU A 401 23.91 4.68 -27.79
N GLU A 402 22.79 4.00 -27.55
CA GLU A 402 22.63 2.59 -27.90
C GLU A 402 22.87 2.38 -29.41
N ASP A 403 22.30 3.26 -30.23
CA ASP A 403 22.50 3.31 -31.67
C ASP A 403 23.98 3.45 -32.04
N TYR A 404 24.76 4.19 -31.25
CA TYR A 404 26.20 4.34 -31.44
C TYR A 404 26.97 3.08 -31.02
N ILE A 405 26.65 2.50 -29.86
CA ILE A 405 27.27 1.26 -29.35
C ILE A 405 27.08 0.14 -30.36
N GLU A 406 25.86 -0.03 -30.89
CA GLU A 406 25.50 -1.05 -31.87
C GLU A 406 26.35 -0.94 -33.15
N LYS A 407 26.59 0.29 -33.61
CA LYS A 407 27.44 0.58 -34.79
C LYS A 407 28.93 0.32 -34.53
N ASN A 408 29.36 0.22 -33.27
CA ASN A 408 30.76 0.01 -32.88
C ASN A 408 31.02 -1.40 -32.29
N LYS A 409 31.51 -2.31 -33.14
CA LYS A 409 31.79 -3.72 -32.78
C LYS A 409 32.63 -3.93 -31.52
N THR A 410 33.58 -3.04 -31.22
CA THR A 410 34.46 -3.20 -30.04
C THR A 410 33.77 -2.74 -28.77
N LEU A 411 33.06 -1.61 -28.82
CA LEU A 411 32.24 -1.13 -27.70
C LEU A 411 31.10 -2.10 -27.42
N LYS A 412 30.36 -2.53 -28.45
CA LYS A 412 29.30 -3.54 -28.32
C LYS A 412 29.77 -4.78 -27.55
N LYS A 413 30.90 -5.37 -27.96
CA LYS A 413 31.44 -6.56 -27.29
C LYS A 413 31.82 -6.31 -25.83
N ALA A 414 32.37 -5.14 -25.52
CA ALA A 414 32.75 -4.79 -24.15
C ALA A 414 31.52 -4.55 -23.26
N TYR A 415 30.52 -3.83 -23.78
CA TYR A 415 29.26 -3.55 -23.12
C TYR A 415 28.50 -4.85 -22.79
N GLU A 416 28.27 -5.72 -23.79
CA GLU A 416 27.56 -6.99 -23.60
C GLU A 416 28.23 -7.91 -22.57
N ASN A 417 29.57 -8.00 -22.60
CA ASN A 417 30.30 -8.82 -21.63
C ASN A 417 30.15 -8.30 -20.20
N LYS A 418 30.16 -6.98 -20.00
CA LYS A 418 30.08 -6.38 -18.66
C LYS A 418 28.65 -6.38 -18.13
N LYS A 419 27.66 -6.16 -18.99
CA LYS A 419 26.23 -6.32 -18.69
C LYS A 419 25.93 -7.74 -18.18
N ALA A 420 26.48 -8.76 -18.85
CA ALA A 420 26.32 -10.16 -18.41
C ALA A 420 26.98 -10.46 -17.05
N GLU A 421 28.12 -9.83 -16.75
CA GLU A 421 28.81 -9.97 -15.46
C GLU A 421 28.00 -9.35 -14.31
N ILE A 422 27.50 -8.12 -14.49
CA ILE A 422 26.63 -7.42 -13.55
C ILE A 422 25.38 -8.26 -13.24
N LYS A 423 24.73 -8.79 -14.29
CA LYS A 423 23.54 -9.64 -14.13
C LYS A 423 23.81 -10.86 -13.25
N ALA A 424 24.94 -11.53 -13.45
CA ALA A 424 25.29 -12.72 -12.69
C ALA A 424 25.57 -12.42 -11.20
N GLU A 425 26.10 -11.24 -10.87
CA GLU A 425 26.36 -10.83 -9.49
C GLU A 425 25.06 -10.51 -8.74
N LEU A 426 24.10 -9.86 -9.39
CA LEU A 426 22.84 -9.48 -8.76
C LEU A 426 21.91 -10.67 -8.50
N GLU A 427 21.87 -11.65 -9.41
CA GLU A 427 21.20 -12.95 -9.18
C GLU A 427 21.70 -13.64 -7.91
N ASN A 428 22.99 -13.49 -7.60
CA ASN A 428 23.58 -14.04 -6.38
C ASN A 428 23.17 -13.24 -5.13
N ILE A 429 23.11 -11.90 -5.20
CA ILE A 429 22.65 -11.03 -4.09
C ILE A 429 21.17 -11.29 -3.78
N LYS A 430 20.32 -11.36 -4.82
CA LYS A 430 18.90 -11.69 -4.72
C LYS A 430 18.69 -12.99 -3.94
N ALA A 431 19.43 -14.03 -4.28
CA ALA A 431 19.35 -15.32 -3.59
C ALA A 431 19.80 -15.26 -2.11
N GLN A 432 20.69 -14.34 -1.73
CA GLN A 432 21.16 -14.16 -0.36
C GLN A 432 20.14 -13.37 0.48
N LYS A 433 19.58 -12.30 -0.05
CA LYS A 433 18.60 -11.46 0.65
C LYS A 433 17.30 -12.20 0.98
N GLN A 434 16.81 -13.02 0.05
CA GLN A 434 15.69 -13.93 0.33
C GLN A 434 15.95 -14.79 1.58
N GLN A 435 17.20 -15.20 1.85
CA GLN A 435 17.51 -16.01 3.04
C GLN A 435 17.53 -15.20 4.35
N GLU A 436 17.90 -13.91 4.32
CA GLU A 436 17.93 -13.06 5.51
C GLU A 436 16.52 -12.75 6.02
N ILE A 437 15.58 -12.56 5.10
CA ILE A 437 14.22 -12.15 5.46
C ILE A 437 13.43 -13.32 6.05
N GLU A 438 13.66 -14.54 5.54
CA GLU A 438 13.19 -15.78 6.18
C GLU A 438 13.57 -15.88 7.66
N LYS A 439 14.70 -15.28 8.05
CA LYS A 439 15.12 -15.23 9.45
C LYS A 439 14.36 -14.16 10.25
N ALA A 440 14.13 -12.98 9.69
CA ALA A 440 13.39 -11.89 10.36
C ALA A 440 11.95 -12.32 10.71
N LYS A 441 11.29 -13.04 9.81
CA LYS A 441 10.00 -13.70 10.04
C LYS A 441 9.97 -14.56 11.29
N GLN A 442 11.04 -15.34 11.49
CA GLN A 442 11.14 -16.20 12.66
C GLN A 442 11.29 -15.41 13.97
N ASP A 443 11.96 -14.27 13.95
CA ASP A 443 12.15 -13.42 15.13
C ASP A 443 10.87 -12.64 15.50
N TYR A 444 10.15 -12.11 14.50
CA TYR A 444 8.86 -11.46 14.70
C TYR A 444 7.87 -12.40 15.41
N LYS A 445 7.76 -13.64 14.92
CA LYS A 445 6.92 -14.68 15.53
C LYS A 445 7.18 -14.83 17.03
N ASN A 446 8.46 -14.88 17.43
CA ASN A 446 8.86 -15.04 18.84
C ASN A 446 8.43 -13.85 19.72
N LYS A 447 8.59 -12.61 19.23
CA LYS A 447 8.24 -11.38 19.98
C LYS A 447 6.74 -11.31 20.26
N MET A 448 5.98 -11.74 19.28
CA MET A 448 4.56 -11.53 19.24
C MET A 448 3.87 -12.56 20.17
N GLU A 449 4.41 -13.78 20.26
CA GLU A 449 4.08 -14.77 21.30
C GLU A 449 4.26 -14.24 22.74
N GLN A 450 5.26 -13.37 22.95
CA GLN A 450 5.48 -12.71 24.26
C GLN A 450 4.37 -11.73 24.61
N ILE A 451 3.94 -10.87 23.67
CA ILE A 451 2.88 -9.87 23.89
C ILE A 451 1.55 -10.53 24.28
N ILE A 452 1.22 -11.64 23.63
CA ILE A 452 0.06 -12.47 24.00
C ILE A 452 0.14 -12.88 25.47
N SER A 453 1.31 -13.35 25.91
CA SER A 453 1.50 -13.85 27.27
C SER A 453 1.32 -12.76 28.31
N GLU A 454 1.68 -11.52 27.99
CA GLU A 454 1.57 -10.37 28.89
C GLU A 454 0.12 -9.88 29.02
N ARG A 455 -0.66 -9.84 27.92
CA ARG A 455 -2.08 -9.45 27.96
C ARG A 455 -2.97 -10.46 28.71
N LYS A 456 -2.66 -11.76 28.70
CA LYS A 456 -3.40 -12.79 29.45
C LYS A 456 -3.22 -12.72 30.98
N ASN A 457 -2.27 -11.92 31.46
CA ASN A 457 -1.93 -11.79 32.88
C ASN A 457 -2.43 -10.47 33.51
N LYS A 458 -3.20 -9.67 32.76
CA LYS A 458 -3.97 -8.52 33.25
C LYS A 458 -5.45 -8.90 33.29
#